data_AF-A0A523DJC9-F1
#
_entry.id   AF-A0A523DJC9-F1
#
_cell.length_a   1.000
_cell.length_b   1.000
_cell.length_c   1.000
_cell.angle_alpha   90.00
_cell.angle_beta   90.00
_cell.angle_gamma   90.00
#
_symmetry.space_group_name_H-M   'P 1'
#
loop_
_entity.id
_entity.type
_entity.pdbx_description
1 polymer ?
#
loop_
_entity_poly.entity_id
_entity_poly.type
_entity_poly.pdbx_seq_one_letter_code
_entity_poly.pdbx_strand_id
1 'polypeptide(L)'
;MRVSVGVLALVLGLGVAAQPAAAQDVPRLSDGRPDMNGIWQVLNEANYDLEPHMARHSLQVREGPVGPVPSIPTLRMGAVGAVPGSLGVIVGGGKIPYTPEARALKEENVANWIDRDPEVKCYMPGVPRATYIPMPFQIIQSETDVFIAYQFAGAVRDIYLDNPGPSQVDSWMGWSVGHWEG
;
A
#
# COMPACT_ATOMS: atom_id res chain seq x y z
N MET A 1 10.10 12.37 72.02
CA MET A 1 8.87 12.62 71.22
C MET A 1 9.24 13.51 70.04
N ARG A 2 9.41 12.91 68.85
CA ARG A 2 9.24 13.53 67.53
C ARG A 2 9.22 12.38 66.52
N VAL A 3 8.05 12.23 65.90
CA VAL A 3 7.57 11.06 65.16
C VAL A 3 8.07 11.14 63.72
N SER A 4 8.61 10.05 63.22
CA SER A 4 8.94 9.84 61.81
C SER A 4 7.66 9.71 61.00
N VAL A 5 7.42 10.60 60.03
CA VAL A 5 6.33 10.44 59.05
C VAL A 5 6.96 9.99 57.74
N GLY A 6 6.93 8.69 57.48
CA GLY A 6 7.29 8.12 56.18
C GLY A 6 6.10 8.26 55.23
N VAL A 7 6.29 8.97 54.11
CA VAL A 7 5.31 9.06 53.03
C VAL A 7 5.42 7.79 52.19
N LEU A 8 4.46 6.87 52.35
CA LEU A 8 4.30 5.71 51.48
C LEU A 8 3.51 6.16 50.23
N ALA A 9 4.18 6.38 49.11
CA ALA A 9 3.52 6.67 47.84
C ALA A 9 2.93 5.37 47.26
N LEU A 10 1.60 5.25 47.30
CA LEU A 10 0.87 4.14 46.69
C LEU A 10 0.82 4.34 45.17
N VAL A 11 1.68 3.64 44.42
CA VAL A 11 1.63 3.61 42.95
C VAL A 11 0.46 2.71 42.55
N LEU A 12 -0.72 3.30 42.31
CA LEU A 12 -1.84 2.63 41.65
C LEU A 12 -1.48 2.45 40.17
N GLY A 13 -0.96 1.28 39.82
CA GLY A 13 -0.79 0.88 38.43
C GLY A 13 -2.15 0.77 37.74
N LEU A 14 -2.44 1.69 36.82
CA LEU A 14 -3.52 1.55 35.84
C LEU A 14 -3.13 0.41 34.88
N GLY A 15 -3.45 -0.81 35.26
CA GLY A 15 -3.41 -1.95 34.36
C GLY A 15 -4.52 -1.81 33.33
N VAL A 16 -4.20 -1.26 32.16
CA VAL A 16 -5.06 -1.37 30.99
C VAL A 16 -4.99 -2.83 30.55
N ALA A 17 -5.96 -3.63 30.98
CA ALA A 17 -6.15 -4.96 30.44
C ALA A 17 -6.51 -4.81 28.95
N ALA A 18 -5.56 -5.12 28.07
CA ALA A 18 -5.84 -5.28 26.65
C ALA A 18 -6.85 -6.41 26.52
N GLN A 19 -8.10 -6.09 26.20
CA GLN A 19 -9.07 -7.11 25.84
C GLN A 19 -8.57 -7.75 24.53
N PRO A 20 -8.45 -9.08 24.44
CA PRO A 20 -8.23 -9.71 23.16
C PRO A 20 -9.39 -9.27 22.26
N ALA A 21 -9.08 -8.69 21.11
CA ALA A 21 -10.08 -8.49 20.08
C ALA A 21 -10.71 -9.85 19.82
N ALA A 22 -12.01 -10.00 20.10
CA ALA A 22 -12.71 -11.22 19.75
C ALA A 22 -12.53 -11.39 18.24
N ALA A 23 -11.86 -12.45 17.82
CA ALA A 23 -11.74 -12.79 16.42
C ALA A 23 -13.16 -12.97 15.90
N GLN A 24 -13.64 -12.04 15.07
CA GLN A 24 -14.88 -12.27 14.33
C GLN A 24 -14.68 -13.52 13.49
N ASP A 25 -15.65 -14.43 13.51
CA ASP A 25 -15.68 -15.56 12.59
C ASP A 25 -15.60 -15.01 11.16
N VAL A 26 -14.52 -15.34 10.46
CA VAL A 26 -14.32 -14.91 9.08
C VAL A 26 -15.39 -15.59 8.22
N PRO A 27 -16.23 -14.82 7.48
CA PRO A 27 -17.21 -15.41 6.56
C PRO A 27 -16.51 -16.34 5.57
N ARG A 28 -17.19 -17.43 5.20
CA ARG A 28 -16.65 -18.45 4.30
C ARG A 28 -17.61 -18.73 3.16
N LEU A 29 -17.05 -19.08 2.02
CA LEU A 29 -17.78 -19.60 0.86
C LEU A 29 -18.30 -21.02 1.10
N SER A 30 -19.09 -21.53 0.16
CA SER A 30 -19.61 -22.92 0.15
C SER A 30 -18.51 -23.97 0.24
N ASP A 31 -17.34 -23.69 -0.32
CA ASP A 31 -16.16 -24.55 -0.33
C ASP A 31 -15.29 -24.43 0.94
N GLY A 32 -15.69 -23.58 1.90
CA GLY A 32 -14.98 -23.36 3.16
C GLY A 32 -13.82 -22.37 3.10
N ARG A 33 -13.48 -21.79 1.95
CA ARG A 33 -12.48 -20.70 1.86
C ARG A 33 -13.02 -19.41 2.47
N PRO A 34 -12.16 -18.54 3.04
CA PRO A 34 -12.54 -17.18 3.42
C PRO A 34 -13.20 -16.45 2.26
N ASP A 35 -14.32 -15.80 2.56
CA ASP A 35 -15.05 -14.97 1.62
C ASP A 35 -14.43 -13.56 1.58
N MET A 36 -13.77 -13.23 0.47
CA MET A 36 -13.16 -11.93 0.23
C MET A 36 -14.05 -10.99 -0.61
N ASN A 37 -15.28 -11.41 -0.97
CA ASN A 37 -16.17 -10.61 -1.79
C ASN A 37 -16.49 -9.26 -1.12
N GLY A 38 -16.39 -8.18 -1.88
CA GLY A 38 -16.74 -6.85 -1.39
C GLY A 38 -15.94 -5.72 -2.01
N ILE A 39 -16.20 -4.52 -1.54
CA ILE A 39 -15.47 -3.31 -1.91
C ILE A 39 -14.42 -3.04 -0.84
N TRP A 40 -13.18 -2.94 -1.27
CA TRP A 40 -12.00 -2.75 -0.44
C TRP A 40 -11.33 -1.43 -0.80
N GLN A 41 -10.67 -0.82 0.17
CA GLN A 41 -9.76 0.29 -0.06
C GLN A 41 -8.59 0.14 0.89
N VAL A 42 -7.37 0.30 0.38
CA VAL A 42 -6.19 0.32 1.24
C VAL A 42 -6.03 1.72 1.83
N LEU A 43 -5.83 1.76 3.15
CA LEU A 43 -5.65 3.00 3.92
C LEU A 43 -4.21 3.08 4.43
N ASN A 44 -3.28 3.35 3.51
CA ASN A 44 -1.86 3.59 3.81
C ASN A 44 -1.20 4.42 2.69
N GLU A 45 0.10 4.67 2.82
CA GLU A 45 0.90 5.50 1.92
C GLU A 45 1.65 4.68 0.85
N ALA A 46 1.32 3.40 0.68
CA ALA A 46 2.07 2.49 -0.19
C ALA A 46 1.92 2.82 -1.70
N ASN A 47 0.99 3.70 -2.07
CA ASN A 47 0.95 4.26 -3.43
C ASN A 47 2.23 5.06 -3.75
N TYR A 48 2.82 5.72 -2.75
CA TYR A 48 3.99 6.57 -2.94
C TYR A 48 5.30 5.78 -2.92
N ASP A 49 5.40 4.79 -2.04
CA ASP A 49 6.51 3.83 -1.99
C ASP A 49 6.11 2.64 -1.10
N LEU A 50 6.49 1.43 -1.48
CA LEU A 50 6.30 0.24 -0.62
C LEU A 50 7.35 0.22 0.52
N GLU A 51 8.52 0.80 0.27
CA GLU A 51 9.58 0.95 1.26
C GLU A 51 9.28 2.11 2.24
N PRO A 52 9.85 2.09 3.46
CA PRO A 52 9.76 3.22 4.37
C PRO A 52 10.31 4.50 3.73
N HIS A 53 9.60 5.61 3.90
CA HIS A 53 10.00 6.90 3.33
C HIS A 53 9.57 8.06 4.22
N MET A 54 10.38 9.12 4.24
CA MET A 54 10.05 10.35 4.94
C MET A 54 8.99 11.16 4.18
N ALA A 55 8.21 11.93 4.94
CA ALA A 55 7.31 12.90 4.35
C ALA A 55 8.08 13.92 3.51
N ARG A 56 7.48 14.34 2.38
CA ARG A 56 8.01 15.38 1.50
C ARG A 56 6.91 16.37 1.18
N HIS A 57 7.25 17.64 1.14
CA HIS A 57 6.34 18.73 0.79
C HIS A 57 5.97 18.75 -0.71
N SER A 58 6.54 17.87 -1.53
CA SER A 58 6.19 17.71 -2.94
C SER A 58 6.55 16.31 -3.47
N LEU A 59 5.75 15.78 -4.40
CA LEU A 59 5.99 14.55 -5.18
C LEU A 59 7.33 14.60 -5.90
N GLN A 60 7.66 15.77 -6.44
CA GLN A 60 8.91 16.03 -7.16
C GLN A 60 9.56 17.29 -6.62
N VAL A 61 10.83 17.15 -6.20
CA VAL A 61 11.64 18.22 -5.62
C VAL A 61 12.86 18.51 -6.49
N ARG A 62 13.41 19.70 -6.34
CA ARG A 62 14.69 20.11 -6.90
C ARG A 62 15.56 20.72 -5.81
N GLU A 63 16.85 20.82 -6.07
CA GLU A 63 17.76 21.50 -5.16
C GLU A 63 17.37 22.98 -4.99
N GLY A 64 17.47 23.47 -3.75
CA GLY A 64 17.16 24.83 -3.36
C GLY A 64 18.16 25.38 -2.34
N PRO A 65 18.11 26.68 -2.03
CA PRO A 65 19.17 27.36 -1.27
C PRO A 65 19.40 26.86 0.17
N VAL A 66 18.37 26.29 0.81
CA VAL A 66 18.42 25.79 2.20
C VAL A 66 18.07 24.29 2.28
N GLY A 67 17.58 23.72 1.18
CA GLY A 67 17.12 22.34 1.11
C GLY A 67 16.24 22.12 -0.12
N PRO A 68 15.68 20.90 -0.30
CA PRO A 68 14.84 20.60 -1.44
C PRO A 68 13.60 21.50 -1.47
N VAL A 69 13.29 22.04 -2.65
CA VAL A 69 12.09 22.84 -2.91
C VAL A 69 11.22 22.14 -3.97
N PRO A 70 9.91 22.42 -4.05
CA PRO A 70 9.07 21.85 -5.09
C PRO A 70 9.64 22.16 -6.49
N SER A 71 9.58 21.16 -7.37
CA SER A 71 9.91 21.35 -8.77
C SER A 71 8.93 22.34 -9.44
N ILE A 72 9.30 22.91 -10.59
CA ILE A 72 8.42 23.84 -11.31
C ILE A 72 7.05 23.20 -11.62
N PRO A 73 6.96 21.94 -12.11
CA PRO A 73 5.67 21.29 -12.38
C PRO A 73 4.79 21.14 -11.15
N THR A 74 5.37 20.87 -9.98
CA THR A 74 4.62 20.59 -8.76
C THR A 74 4.40 21.80 -7.85
N LEU A 75 5.06 22.93 -8.11
CA LEU A 75 4.99 24.12 -7.26
C LEU A 75 3.56 24.62 -7.04
N ARG A 76 2.75 24.64 -8.09
CA ARG A 76 1.36 25.13 -8.03
C ARG A 76 0.39 24.17 -7.35
N MET A 77 0.78 22.91 -7.15
CA MET A 77 -0.06 21.91 -6.47
C MET A 77 -0.15 22.17 -4.96
N GLY A 78 0.83 22.88 -4.38
CA GLY A 78 0.90 23.08 -2.94
C GLY A 78 0.83 21.75 -2.17
N ALA A 79 0.05 21.72 -1.08
CA ALA A 79 -0.11 20.53 -0.25
C ALA A 79 -0.78 19.34 -0.96
N VAL A 80 -1.51 19.56 -2.05
CA VAL A 80 -2.13 18.46 -2.83
C VAL A 80 -1.07 17.53 -3.40
N GLY A 81 0.10 18.08 -3.76
CA GLY A 81 1.23 17.30 -4.25
C GLY A 81 2.18 16.84 -3.15
N ALA A 82 1.83 16.90 -1.87
CA ALA A 82 2.69 16.43 -0.80
C ALA A 82 2.69 14.89 -0.70
N VAL A 83 3.80 14.32 -0.24
CA VAL A 83 3.94 12.88 0.01
C VAL A 83 3.97 12.67 1.52
N PRO A 84 2.99 11.98 2.12
CA PRO A 84 3.03 11.62 3.53
C PRO A 84 4.19 10.67 3.82
N GLY A 85 4.65 10.62 5.08
CA GLY A 85 5.68 9.67 5.49
C GLY A 85 5.07 8.30 5.79
N SER A 86 5.84 7.24 5.57
CA SER A 86 5.39 5.86 5.81
C SER A 86 6.47 5.00 6.43
N LEU A 87 6.03 4.02 7.24
CA LEU A 87 6.88 2.92 7.70
C LEU A 87 7.02 1.81 6.65
N GLY A 88 6.36 1.94 5.49
CA GLY A 88 6.35 0.93 4.44
C GLY A 88 5.43 -0.25 4.74
N VAL A 89 5.28 -1.14 3.76
CA VAL A 89 4.40 -2.33 3.82
C VAL A 89 5.15 -3.66 3.69
N ILE A 90 6.48 -3.59 3.65
CA ILE A 90 7.33 -4.78 3.57
C ILE A 90 7.26 -5.52 4.91
N VAL A 91 6.79 -6.77 4.88
CA VAL A 91 6.70 -7.63 6.07
C VAL A 91 8.11 -7.85 6.65
N GLY A 92 8.27 -7.56 7.94
CA GLY A 92 9.57 -7.58 8.62
C GLY A 92 10.44 -6.34 8.37
N GLY A 93 9.93 -5.37 7.60
CA GLY A 93 10.65 -4.16 7.20
C GLY A 93 11.71 -4.39 6.13
N GLY A 94 12.50 -3.35 5.84
CA GLY A 94 13.67 -3.44 4.97
C GLY A 94 13.48 -2.80 3.60
N LYS A 95 14.21 -3.34 2.62
CA LYS A 95 14.23 -2.86 1.23
C LYS A 95 13.80 -3.97 0.29
N ILE A 96 13.18 -3.58 -0.81
CA ILE A 96 12.91 -4.47 -1.93
C ILE A 96 14.28 -4.92 -2.49
N PRO A 97 14.46 -6.22 -2.76
CA PRO A 97 15.72 -6.77 -3.26
C PRO A 97 15.91 -6.47 -4.76
N TYR A 98 15.91 -5.19 -5.12
CA TYR A 98 16.26 -4.74 -6.47
C TYR A 98 17.71 -5.03 -6.80
N THR A 99 17.98 -5.29 -8.08
CA THR A 99 19.33 -5.17 -8.63
C THR A 99 19.81 -3.72 -8.50
N PRO A 100 21.13 -3.45 -8.53
CA PRO A 100 21.65 -2.09 -8.48
C PRO A 100 21.06 -1.18 -9.56
N GLU A 101 20.88 -1.70 -10.77
CA GLU A 101 20.33 -0.96 -11.91
C GLU A 101 18.85 -0.63 -11.70
N ALA A 102 18.06 -1.61 -11.22
CA ALA A 102 16.65 -1.41 -10.90
C ALA A 102 16.46 -0.38 -9.77
N ARG A 103 17.35 -0.37 -8.77
CA ARG A 103 17.33 0.64 -7.71
C ARG A 103 17.64 2.04 -8.23
N ALA A 104 18.66 2.19 -9.07
CA ALA A 104 18.99 3.47 -9.69
C ALA A 104 17.83 3.98 -10.57
N LEU A 105 17.20 3.10 -11.34
CA LEU A 105 16.02 3.44 -12.15
C LEU A 105 14.83 3.88 -11.29
N LYS A 106 14.57 3.21 -10.16
CA LYS A 106 13.54 3.62 -9.19
C LYS A 106 13.80 5.05 -8.71
N GLU A 107 15.01 5.36 -8.29
CA GLU A 107 15.41 6.69 -7.81
C GLU A 107 15.28 7.76 -8.90
N GLU A 108 15.68 7.43 -10.13
CA GLU A 108 15.53 8.30 -11.30
C GLU A 108 14.05 8.59 -11.63
N ASN A 109 13.19 7.56 -11.53
CA ASN A 109 11.75 7.71 -11.74
C ASN A 109 11.12 8.60 -10.67
N VAL A 110 11.50 8.45 -9.40
CA VAL A 110 11.03 9.31 -8.31
C VAL A 110 11.48 10.77 -8.51
N ALA A 111 12.69 11.00 -8.99
CA ALA A 111 13.20 12.34 -9.29
C ALA A 111 12.45 13.02 -10.45
N ASN A 112 11.85 12.25 -11.35
CA ASN A 112 11.11 12.72 -12.52
C ASN A 112 9.63 12.29 -12.48
N TRP A 113 9.04 12.30 -11.28
CA TRP A 113 7.70 11.75 -11.01
C TRP A 113 6.65 12.22 -12.01
N ILE A 114 6.54 13.53 -12.24
CA ILE A 114 5.49 14.09 -13.10
C ILE A 114 5.62 13.63 -14.57
N ASP A 115 6.83 13.36 -15.04
CA ASP A 115 7.07 12.98 -16.43
C ASP A 115 7.00 11.46 -16.65
N ARG A 116 7.35 10.69 -15.63
CA ARG A 116 7.58 9.23 -15.74
C ARG A 116 6.51 8.38 -15.08
N ASP A 117 5.75 8.91 -14.13
CA ASP A 117 4.73 8.12 -13.45
C ASP A 117 3.60 7.71 -14.43
N PRO A 118 3.30 6.40 -14.57
CA PRO A 118 2.17 5.93 -15.39
C PRO A 118 0.83 6.54 -14.98
N GLU A 119 0.64 6.85 -13.69
CA GLU A 119 -0.59 7.43 -13.14
C GLU A 119 -0.90 8.80 -13.75
N VAL A 120 0.13 9.63 -13.98
CA VAL A 120 0.00 10.97 -14.59
C VAL A 120 -0.51 10.86 -16.04
N LYS A 121 -0.24 9.75 -16.72
CA LYS A 121 -0.68 9.47 -18.09
C LYS A 121 -1.98 8.68 -18.16
N CYS A 122 -2.64 8.45 -17.02
CA CYS A 122 -3.82 7.59 -16.89
C CYS A 122 -3.59 6.15 -17.37
N TYR A 123 -2.34 5.67 -17.32
CA TYR A 123 -2.04 4.27 -17.60
C TYR A 123 -2.32 3.41 -16.38
N MET A 124 -2.76 2.17 -16.61
CA MET A 124 -3.04 1.26 -15.51
C MET A 124 -1.73 0.97 -14.73
N PRO A 125 -1.70 1.04 -13.41
CA PRO A 125 -0.44 1.10 -12.66
C PRO A 125 0.21 -0.28 -12.42
N GLY A 126 -0.44 -1.37 -12.84
CA GLY A 126 -0.01 -2.74 -12.54
C GLY A 126 -0.10 -3.10 -11.06
N VAL A 127 0.23 -4.34 -10.70
CA VAL A 127 0.26 -4.81 -9.30
C VAL A 127 1.70 -4.80 -8.79
N PRO A 128 1.95 -4.36 -7.54
CA PRO A 128 0.95 -4.12 -6.49
C PRO A 128 0.35 -2.70 -6.44
N ARG A 129 0.85 -1.75 -7.25
CA ARG A 129 0.46 -0.33 -7.13
C ARG A 129 -1.04 -0.09 -7.32
N ALA A 130 -1.71 -0.78 -8.24
CA ALA A 130 -3.17 -0.69 -8.45
C ALA A 130 -3.97 -0.88 -7.15
N THR A 131 -3.52 -1.78 -6.28
CA THR A 131 -4.16 -2.07 -4.99
C THR A 131 -3.89 -0.99 -3.94
N TYR A 132 -2.79 -0.25 -4.07
CA TYR A 132 -2.39 0.79 -3.12
C TYR A 132 -2.81 2.21 -3.52
N ILE A 133 -3.24 2.43 -4.76
CA ILE A 133 -3.88 3.70 -5.14
C ILE A 133 -5.02 3.98 -4.16
N PRO A 134 -5.18 5.22 -3.64
CA PRO A 134 -6.19 5.57 -2.64
C PRO A 134 -7.60 5.69 -3.25
N MET A 135 -8.00 4.66 -4.00
CA MET A 135 -9.32 4.49 -4.60
C MET A 135 -9.82 3.08 -4.30
N PRO A 136 -11.12 2.92 -4.02
CA PRO A 136 -11.72 1.60 -3.87
C PRO A 136 -11.49 0.63 -5.05
N PHE A 137 -11.51 -0.67 -4.75
CA PHE A 137 -11.57 -1.75 -5.72
C PHE A 137 -12.51 -2.84 -5.20
N GLN A 138 -13.13 -3.58 -6.11
CA GLN A 138 -14.05 -4.67 -5.76
C GLN A 138 -13.38 -6.01 -6.02
N ILE A 139 -13.48 -6.93 -5.05
CA ILE A 139 -13.15 -8.34 -5.22
C ILE A 139 -14.45 -9.09 -5.46
N ILE A 140 -14.46 -9.91 -6.50
CA ILE A 140 -15.50 -10.89 -6.81
C ILE A 140 -14.81 -12.24 -6.85
N GLN A 141 -15.15 -13.12 -5.92
CA GLN A 141 -14.54 -14.43 -5.74
C GLN A 141 -15.56 -15.53 -6.02
N SER A 142 -15.21 -16.42 -6.94
CA SER A 142 -15.95 -17.64 -7.26
C SER A 142 -15.20 -18.89 -6.78
N GLU A 143 -15.75 -20.07 -7.06
CA GLU A 143 -15.05 -21.32 -6.77
C GLU A 143 -13.82 -21.55 -7.70
N THR A 144 -13.81 -20.93 -8.88
CA THR A 144 -12.84 -21.17 -9.97
C THR A 144 -11.91 -20.01 -10.26
N ASP A 145 -12.24 -18.80 -9.82
CA ASP A 145 -11.52 -17.57 -10.17
C ASP A 145 -11.72 -16.46 -9.12
N VAL A 146 -10.79 -15.52 -9.11
CA VAL A 146 -10.88 -14.26 -8.37
C VAL A 146 -10.74 -13.10 -9.34
N PHE A 147 -11.76 -12.28 -9.42
CA PHE A 147 -11.81 -11.07 -10.23
C PHE A 147 -11.64 -9.84 -9.33
N ILE A 148 -10.76 -8.92 -9.73
CA ILE A 148 -10.52 -7.65 -9.04
C ILE A 148 -10.78 -6.50 -10.01
N ALA A 149 -11.80 -5.69 -9.74
CA ALA A 149 -12.08 -4.45 -10.47
C ALA A 149 -11.57 -3.24 -9.69
N TYR A 150 -10.59 -2.55 -10.24
CA TYR A 150 -10.07 -1.32 -9.67
C TYR A 150 -10.84 -0.11 -10.19
N GLN A 151 -11.18 0.84 -9.30
CA GLN A 151 -11.81 2.08 -9.73
C GLN A 151 -10.90 2.91 -10.65
N PHE A 152 -9.58 2.86 -10.44
CA PHE A 152 -8.63 3.61 -11.25
C PHE A 152 -8.51 3.03 -12.67
N ALA A 153 -8.71 3.89 -13.66
CA ALA A 153 -8.52 3.61 -15.09
C ALA A 153 -9.27 2.37 -15.62
N GLY A 154 -10.32 1.91 -14.95
CA GLY A 154 -11.03 0.67 -15.30
C GLY A 154 -10.12 -0.56 -15.30
N ALA A 155 -9.02 -0.53 -14.54
CA ALA A 155 -8.08 -1.63 -14.50
C ALA A 155 -8.75 -2.85 -13.86
N VAL A 156 -8.51 -4.03 -14.43
CA VAL A 156 -9.07 -5.29 -13.94
C VAL A 156 -7.98 -6.35 -13.83
N ARG A 157 -8.21 -7.33 -12.96
CA ARG A 157 -7.41 -8.56 -12.90
C ARG A 157 -8.29 -9.77 -12.74
N ASP A 158 -8.04 -10.75 -13.60
CA ASP A 158 -8.70 -12.05 -13.59
C ASP A 158 -7.64 -13.06 -13.14
N ILE A 159 -7.86 -13.69 -11.99
CA ILE A 159 -6.96 -14.68 -11.41
C ILE A 159 -7.67 -16.03 -11.48
N TYR A 160 -7.33 -16.82 -12.48
CA TYR A 160 -7.89 -18.17 -12.64
C TYR A 160 -7.22 -19.12 -11.66
N LEU A 161 -8.00 -19.99 -11.02
CA LEU A 161 -7.49 -21.04 -10.12
C LEU A 161 -7.15 -22.34 -10.86
N ASP A 162 -7.75 -22.53 -12.03
CA ASP A 162 -7.33 -23.51 -13.02
C ASP A 162 -6.53 -22.81 -14.12
N ASN A 163 -5.40 -23.38 -14.52
CA ASN A 163 -4.53 -22.77 -15.52
C ASN A 163 -5.24 -22.70 -16.90
N PRO A 164 -5.54 -21.49 -17.42
CA PRO A 164 -6.26 -21.31 -18.68
C PRO A 164 -5.34 -21.47 -19.91
N GLY A 165 -4.05 -21.77 -19.72
CA GLY A 165 -3.05 -21.79 -20.76
C GLY A 165 -2.37 -20.43 -20.98
N PRO A 166 -1.57 -20.29 -22.05
CA PRO A 166 -0.86 -19.05 -22.35
C PRO A 166 -1.84 -17.92 -22.67
N SER A 167 -1.42 -16.69 -22.35
CA SER A 167 -2.22 -15.51 -22.68
C SER A 167 -2.39 -15.38 -24.20
N GLN A 168 -3.61 -15.08 -24.63
CA GLN A 168 -3.94 -14.91 -26.05
C GLN A 168 -3.56 -13.52 -26.56
N VAL A 169 -3.37 -12.56 -25.65
CA VAL A 169 -3.05 -11.15 -25.94
C VAL A 169 -2.13 -10.60 -24.86
N ASP A 170 -1.27 -9.65 -25.23
CA ASP A 170 -0.52 -8.91 -24.22
C ASP A 170 -1.49 -8.05 -23.39
N SER A 171 -1.59 -8.37 -22.11
CA SER A 171 -2.48 -7.70 -21.16
C SER A 171 -1.68 -6.77 -20.26
N TRP A 172 -2.12 -5.51 -20.18
CA TRP A 172 -1.44 -4.50 -19.37
C TRP A 172 -1.42 -4.85 -17.88
N MET A 173 -2.53 -5.42 -17.37
CA MET A 173 -2.67 -5.84 -15.97
C MET A 173 -2.19 -7.28 -15.71
N GLY A 174 -1.65 -7.94 -16.74
CA GLY A 174 -1.09 -9.28 -16.70
C GLY A 174 -2.12 -10.40 -16.86
N TRP A 175 -1.61 -11.60 -17.16
CA TRP A 175 -2.36 -12.85 -17.25
C TRP A 175 -2.05 -13.69 -16.01
N SER A 176 -3.02 -13.83 -15.11
CA SER A 176 -2.77 -14.37 -13.76
C SER A 176 -3.33 -15.77 -13.59
N VAL A 177 -2.51 -16.65 -13.04
CA VAL A 177 -2.91 -17.98 -12.56
C VAL A 177 -2.55 -18.07 -11.09
N GLY A 178 -3.52 -18.43 -10.26
CA GLY A 178 -3.34 -18.62 -8.84
C GLY A 178 -3.67 -20.04 -8.42
N HIS A 179 -3.31 -20.39 -7.19
CA HIS A 179 -3.79 -21.57 -6.51
C HIS A 179 -4.08 -21.20 -5.06
N TRP A 180 -4.93 -21.98 -4.41
CA TRP A 180 -5.28 -21.75 -3.02
C TRP A 180 -4.43 -22.64 -2.10
N GLU A 181 -3.81 -22.06 -1.08
CA GLU A 181 -3.13 -22.77 0.01
C GLU A 181 -3.78 -22.39 1.34
N GLY A 182 -4.21 -23.37 2.13
CA GLY A 182 -4.84 -23.15 3.43
C GLY A 182 -5.32 -24.44 4.06
#